data_AF-A0A6A5FSU5-F1
#
_entry.id   AF-A0A6A5FSU5-F1
#
_cell.length_a   1.000
_cell.length_b   1.000
_cell.length_c   1.000
_cell.angle_alpha   90.00
_cell.angle_beta   90.00
_cell.angle_gamma   90.00
#
_symmetry.space_group_name_H-M   'P 1'
#
loop_
_entity.id
_entity.type
_entity.pdbx_description
1 polymer ?
#
loop_
_entity_poly.entity_id
_entity_poly.type
_entity_poly.pdbx_seq_one_letter_code
_entity_poly.pdbx_strand_id
1 'polypeptide(L)'
;MPFRNFHFRILQHLTVVQQPIDSLVSVITGMLLLSAVFVIDIVKLIGSSVKCYSYKDVPQEWTESLEKLCYKSGMYFQWKPNSNPPREVPENGAERIDYYFLSTFYLLYVACINLIIPYAWNDLQNIRGISLNQFTKHILELKATMPADRLESMSHLAQFFHYTMHQRQSLWFWGFTRPGIWLVVLIICATCCMIQTVFKLLRHSHIKKLLGYLVDLRTARDKRRFKKFVRDFLLDDGSLALYLLEEVDEETVEQLAGFLYLSFLNKHAP
;
A
#
# COMPACT_ATOMS: atom_id res chain seq x y z
N MET A 1 -12.58 7.56 21.74
CA MET A 1 -12.35 7.85 20.30
C MET A 1 -11.52 6.73 19.67
N PRO A 2 -12.13 5.69 19.06
CA PRO A 2 -11.40 4.50 18.58
C PRO A 2 -11.05 4.52 17.07
N PHE A 3 -11.55 5.48 16.29
CA PHE A 3 -11.38 5.49 14.81
C PHE A 3 -9.97 5.86 14.32
N ARG A 4 -9.13 6.47 15.17
CA ARG A 4 -7.77 6.90 14.78
C ARG A 4 -6.75 5.75 14.71
N ASN A 5 -7.03 4.63 15.38
CA ASN A 5 -6.14 3.46 15.40
C ASN A 5 -6.37 2.50 14.22
N PHE A 6 -7.54 2.55 13.57
CA PHE A 6 -7.89 1.60 12.50
C PHE A 6 -7.19 1.95 11.17
N HIS A 7 -7.17 3.24 10.79
CA HIS A 7 -6.39 3.69 9.63
C HIS A 7 -4.88 3.50 9.83
N PHE A 8 -4.41 3.58 11.08
CA PHE A 8 -3.00 3.40 11.43
C PHE A 8 -2.52 1.96 11.18
N ARG A 9 -3.32 0.95 11.55
CA ARG A 9 -2.97 -0.46 11.30
C ARG A 9 -2.97 -0.85 9.82
N ILE A 10 -3.86 -0.28 9.01
CA ILE A 10 -3.91 -0.55 7.56
C ILE A 10 -2.68 0.06 6.87
N LEU A 11 -2.27 1.27 7.27
CA LEU A 11 -1.04 1.89 6.77
C LEU A 11 0.21 1.17 7.29
N GLN A 12 0.21 0.67 8.53
CA GLN A 12 1.32 -0.14 9.06
C GLN A 12 1.49 -1.44 8.26
N HIS A 13 0.41 -2.14 7.95
CA HIS A 13 0.48 -3.35 7.10
C HIS A 13 0.93 -3.09 5.66
N LEU A 14 0.79 -1.86 5.16
CA LEU A 14 1.21 -1.49 3.80
C LEU A 14 2.67 -1.01 3.72
N THR A 15 3.34 -0.74 4.84
CA THR A 15 4.71 -0.19 4.85
C THR A 15 5.75 -1.09 5.51
N VAL A 16 5.33 -2.13 6.22
CA VAL A 16 6.25 -3.16 6.73
C VAL A 16 6.92 -3.78 5.53
N VAL A 17 8.26 -3.84 5.56
CA VAL A 17 9.13 -4.54 4.60
C VAL A 17 8.37 -5.72 4.02
N GLN A 18 7.89 -5.59 2.77
CA GLN A 18 6.99 -6.58 2.17
C GLN A 18 7.65 -7.94 2.29
N GLN A 19 7.18 -8.75 3.25
CA GLN A 19 7.71 -10.08 3.37
C GLN A 19 7.33 -10.80 2.07
N PRO A 20 8.18 -11.70 1.55
CA PRO A 20 7.84 -12.46 0.35
C PRO A 20 6.48 -13.16 0.49
N ILE A 21 6.08 -13.46 1.73
CA ILE A 21 4.77 -14.01 2.11
C ILE A 21 3.63 -13.05 1.76
N ASP A 22 3.71 -11.76 2.10
CA ASP A 22 2.63 -10.79 1.83
C ASP A 22 2.46 -10.54 0.33
N SER A 23 3.57 -10.49 -0.42
CA SER A 23 3.53 -10.43 -1.88
C SER A 23 2.90 -11.69 -2.47
N LEU A 24 3.23 -12.87 -1.93
CA LEU A 24 2.67 -14.14 -2.37
C LEU A 24 1.16 -14.22 -2.10
N VAL A 25 0.70 -13.82 -0.92
CA VAL A 25 -0.73 -13.79 -0.55
C VAL A 25 -1.50 -12.87 -1.48
N SER A 26 -0.95 -11.70 -1.79
CA SER A 26 -1.57 -10.75 -2.71
C SER A 26 -1.70 -11.32 -4.13
N VAL A 27 -0.65 -11.98 -4.63
CA VAL A 27 -0.65 -12.66 -5.94
C VAL A 27 -1.65 -13.82 -5.97
N ILE A 28 -1.64 -14.70 -4.95
CA ILE A 28 -2.58 -15.84 -4.86
C ILE A 28 -4.02 -15.33 -4.83
N THR A 29 -4.29 -14.30 -4.02
CA THR A 29 -5.62 -13.68 -3.93
C THR A 29 -6.07 -13.10 -5.26
N GLY A 30 -5.17 -12.37 -5.96
CA GLY A 30 -5.43 -11.87 -7.31
C GLY A 30 -5.77 -12.99 -8.31
N MET A 31 -5.02 -14.10 -8.29
CA MET A 31 -5.26 -15.24 -9.17
C MET A 31 -6.57 -15.98 -8.86
N LEU A 32 -6.93 -16.13 -7.58
CA LEU A 32 -8.20 -16.71 -7.16
C LEU A 32 -9.40 -15.85 -7.60
N LEU A 33 -9.27 -14.53 -7.52
CA LEU A 33 -10.32 -13.62 -7.98
C LEU A 33 -10.45 -13.66 -9.51
N LEU A 34 -9.34 -13.72 -10.25
CA LEU A 34 -9.36 -13.87 -11.71
C LEU A 34 -9.98 -15.20 -12.14
N SER A 35 -9.68 -16.30 -11.46
CA SER A 35 -10.29 -17.60 -11.78
C SER A 35 -11.79 -17.60 -11.47
N ALA A 36 -12.23 -16.95 -10.39
CA ALA A 36 -13.64 -16.77 -10.10
C ALA A 36 -14.37 -15.96 -11.18
N VAL A 37 -13.76 -14.86 -11.65
CA VAL A 37 -14.28 -14.06 -12.78
C VAL A 37 -14.44 -14.93 -14.03
N PHE A 38 -13.40 -15.70 -14.37
CA PHE A 38 -13.42 -16.59 -15.53
C PHE A 38 -14.51 -17.66 -15.44
N VAL A 39 -14.70 -18.28 -14.27
CA VAL A 39 -15.76 -19.27 -14.05
C VAL A 39 -17.14 -18.63 -14.19
N ILE A 40 -17.35 -17.43 -13.61
CA ILE A 40 -18.61 -16.70 -13.74
C ILE A 40 -18.92 -16.39 -15.21
N ASP A 41 -17.91 -15.96 -15.98
CA ASP A 41 -18.09 -15.63 -17.39
C ASP A 41 -18.36 -16.86 -18.25
N ILE A 42 -17.72 -18.01 -17.97
CA ILE A 42 -18.05 -19.29 -18.63
C ILE A 42 -19.50 -19.68 -18.34
N VAL A 43 -19.95 -19.57 -17.09
CA VAL A 43 -21.34 -19.90 -16.72
C VAL A 43 -22.32 -18.98 -17.46
N LYS A 44 -22.01 -17.69 -17.58
CA LYS A 44 -22.79 -16.71 -18.36
C LYS A 44 -22.79 -17.02 -19.86
N LEU A 45 -21.74 -17.63 -20.39
CA LEU A 45 -21.62 -17.98 -21.81
C LEU A 45 -22.41 -19.25 -22.15
N ILE A 46 -22.38 -20.26 -21.28
CA ILE A 46 -22.98 -21.57 -21.53
C ILE A 46 -24.50 -21.58 -21.27
N GLY A 47 -25.02 -20.67 -20.44
CA GLY A 47 -26.45 -20.64 -20.12
C GLY A 47 -27.00 -19.25 -19.85
N SER A 48 -28.32 -19.10 -19.97
CA SER A 48 -29.01 -17.91 -19.47
C SER A 48 -28.95 -17.94 -17.93
N SER A 49 -28.28 -16.95 -17.34
CA SER A 49 -28.18 -16.83 -15.88
C SER A 49 -29.52 -16.56 -15.20
N VAL A 50 -30.55 -16.22 -15.98
CA VAL A 50 -31.89 -15.90 -15.53
C VAL A 50 -32.87 -16.64 -16.44
N LYS A 51 -33.76 -17.42 -15.81
CA LYS A 51 -34.92 -18.01 -16.49
C LYS A 51 -36.13 -17.12 -16.27
N CYS A 52 -36.77 -16.71 -17.35
CA CYS A 52 -37.96 -15.88 -17.28
C CYS A 52 -39.21 -16.75 -17.41
N TYR A 53 -40.15 -16.60 -16.47
CA TYR A 53 -41.49 -17.14 -16.65
C TYR A 53 -42.23 -16.28 -17.67
N SER A 54 -42.53 -16.85 -18.83
CA SER A 54 -43.35 -16.23 -19.87
C SER A 54 -44.75 -16.84 -19.91
N TYR A 55 -45.70 -16.14 -20.52
CA TYR A 55 -47.05 -16.65 -20.73
C TYR A 55 -47.04 -17.85 -21.69
N LYS A 56 -47.99 -18.76 -21.50
CA LYS A 56 -48.09 -20.02 -22.27
C LYS A 56 -48.26 -19.80 -23.78
N ASP A 57 -48.76 -18.64 -24.19
CA ASP A 57 -49.03 -18.28 -25.58
C ASP A 57 -47.80 -17.71 -26.31
N VAL A 58 -46.69 -17.48 -25.60
CA VAL A 58 -45.46 -16.94 -26.19
C VAL A 58 -44.71 -18.07 -26.93
N PRO A 59 -44.38 -17.92 -28.22
CA PRO A 59 -43.62 -18.94 -28.95
C PRO A 59 -42.24 -19.14 -28.34
N GLN A 60 -41.74 -20.38 -28.36
CA GLN A 60 -40.45 -20.74 -27.76
C GLN A 60 -39.26 -19.95 -28.34
N GLU A 61 -39.33 -19.51 -29.59
CA GLU A 61 -38.30 -18.67 -30.21
C GLU A 61 -38.13 -17.31 -29.51
N TRP A 62 -39.19 -16.79 -28.90
CA TRP A 62 -39.17 -15.51 -28.19
C TRP A 62 -38.67 -15.64 -26.75
N THR A 63 -38.63 -16.85 -26.17
CA THR A 63 -38.23 -17.03 -24.77
C THR A 63 -36.76 -16.67 -24.56
N GLU A 64 -35.87 -17.05 -25.49
CA GLU A 64 -34.46 -16.68 -25.42
C GLU A 64 -34.25 -15.15 -25.53
N SER A 65 -35.06 -14.49 -26.35
CA SER A 65 -35.01 -13.03 -26.51
C SER A 65 -35.53 -12.32 -25.26
N LEU A 66 -36.59 -12.84 -24.64
CA LEU A 66 -37.14 -12.32 -23.39
C LEU A 66 -36.17 -12.49 -22.22
N GLU A 67 -35.46 -13.61 -22.13
CA GLU A 67 -34.43 -13.84 -21.11
C GLU A 67 -33.29 -12.83 -21.22
N LYS A 68 -32.77 -12.60 -22.44
CA LYS A 68 -31.75 -11.57 -22.70
C LYS A 68 -32.26 -10.18 -22.37
N LEU A 69 -33.51 -9.87 -22.72
CA LEU A 69 -34.13 -8.58 -22.45
C LEU A 69 -34.28 -8.35 -20.94
N CYS A 70 -34.77 -9.33 -20.19
CA CYS A 70 -34.95 -9.26 -18.74
C CYS A 70 -33.61 -9.08 -18.01
N TYR A 71 -32.57 -9.79 -18.48
CA TYR A 71 -31.22 -9.60 -17.95
C TYR A 71 -30.71 -8.17 -18.16
N LYS A 72 -30.94 -7.59 -19.36
CA LYS A 72 -30.47 -6.25 -19.72
C LYS A 72 -31.29 -5.12 -19.07
N SER A 73 -32.60 -5.31 -18.92
CA SER A 73 -33.49 -4.31 -18.32
C SER A 73 -33.26 -4.14 -16.82
N GLY A 74 -32.51 -5.04 -16.20
CA GLY A 74 -32.39 -5.14 -14.75
C GLY A 74 -33.64 -5.77 -14.15
N MET A 75 -33.47 -6.40 -13.00
CA MET A 75 -34.54 -7.07 -12.28
C MET A 75 -34.90 -6.26 -11.03
N TYR A 76 -36.12 -6.39 -10.54
CA TYR A 76 -36.51 -5.87 -9.24
C TYR A 76 -37.17 -6.99 -8.44
N PHE A 77 -37.10 -6.89 -7.11
CA PHE A 77 -37.74 -7.85 -6.23
C PHE A 77 -39.07 -7.30 -5.73
N GLN A 78 -40.17 -8.01 -6.00
CA GLN A 78 -41.48 -7.67 -5.45
C GLN A 78 -41.91 -8.70 -4.41
N TRP A 79 -42.05 -8.25 -3.16
CA TRP A 79 -42.63 -9.05 -2.10
C TRP A 79 -44.16 -9.18 -2.34
N LYS A 80 -44.69 -10.42 -2.39
CA LYS A 80 -46.11 -10.76 -2.67
C LYS A 80 -46.59 -10.30 -4.07
N PRO A 81 -46.29 -11.06 -5.13
CA PRO A 81 -46.68 -10.71 -6.51
C PRO A 81 -48.19 -10.67 -6.74
N ASN A 82 -48.99 -11.36 -5.91
CA ASN A 82 -50.45 -11.44 -6.04
C ASN A 82 -51.21 -10.47 -5.11
N SER A 83 -50.57 -9.40 -4.62
CA SER A 83 -51.31 -8.38 -3.87
C SER A 83 -52.26 -7.63 -4.79
N ASN A 84 -53.53 -7.49 -4.39
CA ASN A 84 -54.49 -6.59 -5.06
C ASN A 84 -54.67 -5.34 -4.18
N PRO A 85 -54.34 -4.13 -4.65
CA PRO A 85 -53.73 -3.81 -5.95
C PRO A 85 -52.24 -4.20 -6.02
N PRO A 86 -51.69 -4.40 -7.24
CA PRO A 86 -50.25 -4.60 -7.40
C PRO A 86 -49.53 -3.36 -6.87
N ARG A 87 -48.50 -3.57 -6.05
CA ARG A 87 -47.66 -2.47 -5.55
C ARG A 87 -47.06 -1.74 -6.75
N GLU A 88 -47.29 -0.44 -6.84
CA GLU A 88 -46.61 0.40 -7.82
C GLU A 88 -45.11 0.37 -7.52
N VAL A 89 -44.33 -0.10 -8.49
CA VAL A 89 -42.87 -0.03 -8.42
C VAL A 89 -42.50 1.43 -8.61
N PRO A 90 -41.83 2.08 -7.64
CA PRO A 90 -41.46 3.47 -7.79
C PRO A 90 -40.54 3.61 -9.01
N GLU A 91 -40.87 4.54 -9.91
CA GLU A 91 -40.12 4.85 -11.14
C GLU A 91 -38.63 5.10 -10.86
N ASN A 92 -38.34 5.51 -9.64
CA ASN A 92 -37.03 5.84 -9.09
C ASN A 92 -36.08 4.62 -8.95
N GLY A 93 -36.51 3.40 -9.28
CA GLY A 93 -35.63 2.23 -9.33
C GLY A 93 -35.10 1.76 -7.97
N ALA A 94 -35.75 2.16 -6.86
CA ALA A 94 -35.25 1.97 -5.49
C ALA A 94 -35.06 0.49 -5.06
N GLU A 95 -35.56 -0.48 -5.84
CA GLU A 95 -35.44 -1.92 -5.59
C GLU A 95 -34.80 -2.67 -6.78
N ARG A 96 -34.05 -1.97 -7.65
CA ARG A 96 -33.38 -2.59 -8.81
C ARG A 96 -32.15 -3.38 -8.37
N ILE A 97 -32.04 -4.60 -8.89
CA ILE A 97 -30.99 -5.57 -8.59
C ILE A 97 -30.00 -5.59 -9.76
N ASP A 98 -29.00 -4.70 -9.70
CA ASP A 98 -27.97 -4.56 -10.75
C ASP A 98 -26.66 -5.29 -10.42
N TYR A 99 -26.56 -5.96 -9.25
CA TYR A 99 -25.30 -6.55 -8.80
C TYR A 99 -24.80 -7.71 -9.67
N TYR A 100 -25.66 -8.41 -10.43
CA TYR A 100 -25.26 -9.53 -11.29
C TYR A 100 -24.36 -9.10 -12.46
N PHE A 101 -24.56 -7.87 -12.94
CA PHE A 101 -23.73 -7.29 -13.99
C PHE A 101 -22.46 -6.69 -13.39
N LEU A 102 -22.61 -5.93 -12.30
CA LEU A 102 -21.50 -5.20 -11.69
C LEU A 102 -20.50 -6.12 -10.96
N SER A 103 -20.93 -7.29 -10.48
CA SER A 103 -20.10 -8.21 -9.68
C SER A 103 -18.86 -8.70 -10.42
N THR A 104 -18.99 -9.09 -11.70
CA THR A 104 -17.83 -9.54 -12.51
C THR A 104 -16.81 -8.41 -12.65
N PHE A 105 -17.25 -7.19 -12.99
CA PHE A 105 -16.36 -6.03 -13.13
C PHE A 105 -15.72 -5.63 -11.80
N TYR A 106 -16.47 -5.69 -10.71
CA TYR A 106 -15.95 -5.42 -9.37
C TYR A 106 -14.88 -6.44 -8.96
N LEU A 107 -15.14 -7.74 -9.15
CA LEU A 107 -14.16 -8.78 -8.84
C LEU A 107 -12.89 -8.64 -9.69
N LEU A 108 -13.04 -8.35 -10.98
CA LEU A 108 -11.92 -8.08 -11.88
C LEU A 108 -11.11 -6.85 -11.41
N TYR A 109 -11.79 -5.76 -11.05
CA TYR A 109 -11.17 -4.56 -10.53
C TYR A 109 -10.35 -4.83 -9.24
N VAL A 110 -10.95 -5.54 -8.28
CA VAL A 110 -10.27 -5.91 -7.03
C VAL A 110 -9.09 -6.85 -7.30
N ALA A 111 -9.21 -7.77 -8.26
CA ALA A 111 -8.11 -8.65 -8.67
C ALA A 111 -6.95 -7.84 -9.25
N CYS A 112 -7.23 -6.90 -10.15
CA CYS A 112 -6.23 -6.02 -10.74
C CYS A 112 -5.52 -5.17 -9.68
N ILE A 113 -6.25 -4.59 -8.73
CA ILE A 113 -5.63 -3.81 -7.63
C ILE A 113 -4.66 -4.68 -6.82
N ASN A 114 -5.08 -5.89 -6.44
CA ASN A 114 -4.21 -6.80 -5.69
C ASN A 114 -2.94 -7.15 -6.47
N LEU A 115 -3.01 -7.32 -7.79
CA LEU A 115 -1.82 -7.61 -8.60
C LEU A 115 -0.94 -6.37 -8.84
N ILE A 116 -1.53 -5.18 -8.97
CA ILE A 116 -0.80 -3.95 -9.28
C ILE A 116 -0.01 -3.43 -8.07
N ILE A 117 -0.55 -3.50 -6.85
CA ILE A 117 0.11 -2.97 -5.65
C ILE A 117 1.53 -3.54 -5.44
N PRO A 118 1.77 -4.87 -5.40
CA PRO A 118 3.10 -5.43 -5.18
C PRO A 118 4.05 -5.13 -6.35
N TYR A 119 3.53 -5.11 -7.59
CA TYR A 119 4.33 -4.76 -8.76
C TYR A 119 4.79 -3.29 -8.71
N ALA A 120 3.85 -2.38 -8.44
CA ALA A 120 4.13 -0.96 -8.27
C ALA A 120 5.09 -0.70 -7.11
N TRP A 121 5.00 -1.48 -6.03
CA TRP A 121 5.94 -1.38 -4.91
C TRP A 121 7.36 -1.79 -5.30
N ASN A 122 7.52 -2.92 -6.00
CA ASN A 122 8.83 -3.36 -6.49
C ASN A 122 9.44 -2.34 -7.47
N ASP A 123 8.63 -1.81 -8.39
CA ASP A 123 9.08 -0.75 -9.31
C ASP A 123 9.45 0.53 -8.55
N LEU A 124 8.69 0.91 -7.52
CA LEU A 124 9.02 2.08 -6.70
C LEU A 124 10.35 1.90 -5.95
N GLN A 125 10.64 0.68 -5.46
CA GLN A 125 11.94 0.37 -4.85
C GLN A 125 13.08 0.42 -5.87
N ASN A 126 12.88 -0.17 -7.05
CA ASN A 126 13.87 -0.13 -8.14
C ASN A 126 14.13 1.30 -8.61
N ILE A 127 13.07 2.10 -8.76
CA ILE A 127 13.16 3.50 -9.13
C ILE A 127 13.90 4.27 -8.06
N ARG A 128 13.79 3.96 -6.76
CA ARG A 128 14.52 4.65 -5.68
C ARG A 128 16.01 4.31 -5.61
N GLY A 129 16.49 3.28 -6.32
CA GLY A 129 17.90 2.89 -6.34
C GLY A 129 18.45 2.34 -5.02
N ILE A 130 17.66 2.42 -3.95
CA ILE A 130 17.91 1.79 -2.65
C ILE A 130 17.01 0.56 -2.61
N SER A 131 17.56 -0.60 -2.98
CA SER A 131 16.80 -1.82 -2.74
C SER A 131 16.84 -2.11 -1.24
N LEU A 132 15.70 -1.90 -0.58
CA LEU A 132 15.54 -2.18 0.85
C LEU A 132 15.96 -3.62 1.16
N ASN A 133 15.70 -4.53 0.22
CA ASN A 133 16.11 -5.93 0.28
C ASN A 133 17.64 -6.13 0.40
N GLN A 134 18.46 -5.37 -0.33
CA GLN A 134 19.92 -5.45 -0.16
C GLN A 134 20.34 -4.93 1.22
N PHE A 135 19.70 -3.87 1.70
CA PHE A 135 20.03 -3.28 2.99
C PHE A 135 19.67 -4.22 4.15
N THR A 136 18.47 -4.81 4.12
CA THR A 136 18.05 -5.82 5.08
C THR A 136 18.97 -7.04 5.04
N LYS A 137 19.38 -7.48 3.84
CA LYS A 137 20.32 -8.60 3.70
C LYS A 137 21.67 -8.31 4.35
N HIS A 138 22.24 -7.14 4.13
CA HIS A 138 23.51 -6.77 4.78
C HIS A 138 23.40 -6.66 6.30
N ILE A 139 22.25 -6.22 6.83
CA ILE A 139 22.05 -6.15 8.28
C ILE A 139 21.89 -7.54 8.89
N LEU A 140 21.21 -8.46 8.19
CA LEU A 140 21.14 -9.86 8.61
C LEU A 140 22.52 -10.54 8.56
N GLU A 141 23.33 -10.25 7.53
CA GLU A 141 24.72 -10.72 7.44
C GLU A 141 25.57 -10.16 8.59
N LEU A 142 25.44 -8.87 8.91
CA LEU A 142 26.07 -8.23 10.06
C LEU A 142 25.69 -8.89 11.38
N LYS A 143 24.42 -9.22 11.58
CA LYS A 143 23.94 -9.93 12.78
C LYS A 143 24.60 -11.30 12.94
N ALA A 144 24.90 -11.98 11.82
CA ALA A 144 25.58 -13.27 11.83
C ALA A 144 27.08 -13.16 12.15
N THR A 145 27.69 -11.97 12.05
CA THR A 145 29.13 -11.77 12.35
C THR A 145 29.41 -11.67 13.86
N MET A 146 30.63 -12.10 14.24
CA MET A 146 31.11 -12.06 15.62
C MET A 146 31.19 -10.64 16.17
N PRO A 147 30.93 -10.42 17.47
CA PRO A 147 30.80 -9.08 18.07
C PRO A 147 32.05 -8.19 17.96
N ALA A 148 33.25 -8.78 17.81
CA ALA A 148 34.49 -8.02 17.63
C ALA A 148 34.57 -7.32 16.26
N ASP A 149 34.07 -7.97 15.19
CA ASP A 149 34.13 -7.45 13.81
C ASP A 149 32.91 -6.60 13.44
N ARG A 150 31.87 -6.59 14.30
CA ARG A 150 30.64 -5.80 14.10
C ARG A 150 30.92 -4.31 14.04
N LEU A 151 31.88 -3.81 14.82
CA LEU A 151 32.17 -2.37 14.91
C LEU A 151 32.70 -1.82 13.58
N GLU A 152 33.65 -2.53 12.97
CA GLU A 152 34.23 -2.16 11.67
C GLU A 152 33.18 -2.25 10.57
N SER A 153 32.41 -3.34 10.56
CA SER A 153 31.35 -3.58 9.58
C SER A 153 30.21 -2.56 9.69
N MET A 154 29.84 -2.12 10.91
CA MET A 154 28.87 -1.05 11.14
C MET A 154 29.33 0.29 10.58
N SER A 155 30.63 0.59 10.68
CA SER A 155 31.19 1.83 10.14
C SER A 155 31.13 1.87 8.60
N HIS A 156 31.40 0.74 7.94
CA HIS A 156 31.25 0.57 6.50
C HIS A 156 29.79 0.72 6.05
N LEU A 157 28.84 0.15 6.81
CA LEU A 157 27.42 0.28 6.52
C LEU A 157 26.95 1.74 6.64
N ALA A 158 27.41 2.46 7.67
CA ALA A 158 27.10 3.88 7.83
C ALA A 158 27.64 4.75 6.68
N GLN A 159 28.84 4.43 6.17
CA GLN A 159 29.42 5.12 5.01
C GLN A 159 28.65 4.82 3.72
N PHE A 160 28.29 3.55 3.47
CA PHE A 160 27.47 3.16 2.32
C PHE A 160 26.11 3.88 2.34
N PHE A 161 25.48 3.95 3.51
CA PHE A 161 24.23 4.65 3.70
C PHE A 161 24.33 6.14 3.37
N HIS A 162 25.37 6.82 3.89
CA HIS A 162 25.61 8.23 3.62
C HIS A 162 25.88 8.49 2.13
N TYR A 163 26.63 7.62 1.45
CA TYR A 163 26.90 7.74 0.01
C TYR A 163 25.61 7.61 -0.82
N THR A 164 24.81 6.58 -0.53
CA THR A 164 23.58 6.29 -1.28
C THR A 164 22.52 7.39 -1.13
N MET A 165 22.43 7.99 0.07
CA MET A 165 21.51 9.08 0.38
C MET A 165 21.87 10.39 -0.34
N HIS A 166 23.14 10.62 -0.66
CA HIS A 166 23.59 11.87 -1.29
C HIS A 166 23.37 11.87 -2.82
N GLN A 167 23.22 10.73 -3.47
CA GLN A 167 23.34 10.61 -4.94
C GLN A 167 22.06 10.97 -5.74
N ARG A 168 21.02 11.60 -5.17
CA ARG A 168 19.73 11.78 -5.90
C ARG A 168 19.04 13.14 -5.78
N GLN A 169 19.30 13.98 -6.79
CA GLN A 169 18.35 14.97 -7.31
C GLN A 169 18.26 14.85 -8.83
N SER A 170 17.31 14.06 -9.33
CA SER A 170 16.88 14.10 -10.73
C SER A 170 15.47 13.49 -10.83
N LEU A 171 14.52 14.21 -10.24
CA LEU A 171 13.08 13.92 -10.27
C LEU A 171 12.40 14.50 -11.54
N TRP A 172 13.16 15.03 -12.49
CA TRP A 172 12.62 15.76 -13.64
C TRP A 172 12.25 14.91 -14.85
N PHE A 173 12.56 13.61 -14.87
CA PHE A 173 12.38 12.77 -16.06
C PHE A 173 11.00 12.10 -16.21
N TRP A 174 10.12 12.19 -15.21
CA TRP A 174 8.82 11.50 -15.21
C TRP A 174 7.61 12.37 -15.59
N GLY A 175 7.82 13.66 -15.89
CA GLY A 175 6.73 14.64 -15.99
C GLY A 175 5.87 14.61 -17.25
N PHE A 176 6.25 13.93 -18.34
CA PHE A 176 5.73 14.34 -19.66
C PHE A 176 4.85 13.38 -20.47
N THR A 177 4.60 12.12 -20.07
CA THR A 177 4.01 11.18 -21.06
C THR A 177 2.64 10.54 -20.80
N ARG A 178 1.95 10.70 -19.66
CA ARG A 178 0.58 10.10 -19.54
C ARG A 178 -0.41 10.89 -18.68
N PRO A 179 -1.43 11.57 -19.26
CA PRO A 179 -2.44 12.32 -18.49
C PRO A 179 -3.35 11.43 -17.62
N GLY A 180 -3.53 10.13 -17.94
CA GLY A 180 -4.24 9.19 -17.05
C GLY A 180 -3.44 8.79 -15.81
N ILE A 181 -2.10 8.81 -15.91
CA ILE A 181 -1.21 8.59 -14.77
C ILE A 181 -1.23 9.81 -13.84
N TRP A 182 -1.46 11.03 -14.36
CA TRP A 182 -1.51 12.24 -13.53
C TRP A 182 -2.64 12.26 -12.49
N LEU A 183 -3.79 11.63 -12.75
CA LEU A 183 -4.89 11.58 -11.78
C LEU A 183 -4.59 10.58 -10.66
N VAL A 184 -4.03 9.43 -11.03
CA VAL A 184 -3.49 8.45 -10.07
C VAL A 184 -2.31 9.03 -9.29
N VAL A 185 -1.42 9.78 -9.95
CA VAL A 185 -0.31 10.51 -9.34
C VAL A 185 -0.80 11.65 -8.46
N LEU A 186 -1.90 12.35 -8.78
CA LEU A 186 -2.48 13.38 -7.92
C LEU A 186 -3.05 12.78 -6.63
N ILE A 187 -3.76 11.65 -6.74
CA ILE A 187 -4.28 10.92 -5.57
C ILE A 187 -3.11 10.35 -4.76
N ILE A 188 -2.11 9.75 -5.41
CA ILE A 188 -0.87 9.29 -4.77
C ILE A 188 -0.11 10.48 -4.17
N CYS A 189 -0.08 11.65 -4.80
CA CYS A 189 0.64 12.82 -4.31
C CYS A 189 -0.07 13.45 -3.11
N ALA A 190 -1.41 13.56 -3.15
CA ALA A 190 -2.21 14.02 -2.02
C ALA A 190 -2.08 13.07 -0.82
N THR A 191 -2.18 11.75 -1.06
CA THR A 191 -1.96 10.74 -0.02
C THR A 191 -0.50 10.73 0.45
N CYS A 192 0.49 10.88 -0.43
CA CYS A 192 1.90 11.04 -0.08
C CYS A 192 2.17 12.32 0.73
N CYS A 193 1.51 13.44 0.46
CA CYS A 193 1.65 14.67 1.25
C CYS A 193 1.06 14.50 2.65
N MET A 194 -0.08 13.81 2.76
CA MET A 194 -0.66 13.44 4.06
C MET A 194 0.25 12.45 4.81
N ILE A 195 0.82 11.48 4.11
CA ILE A 195 1.79 10.53 4.67
C ILE A 195 3.06 11.26 5.09
N GLN A 196 3.62 12.17 4.28
CA GLN A 196 4.83 12.95 4.60
C GLN A 196 4.63 13.86 5.81
N THR A 197 3.46 14.48 5.95
CA THR A 197 3.15 15.32 7.12
C THR A 197 3.01 14.48 8.39
N VAL A 198 2.38 13.31 8.30
CA VAL A 198 2.30 12.34 9.40
C VAL A 198 3.68 11.77 9.75
N PHE A 199 4.49 11.38 8.76
CA PHE A 199 5.86 10.90 8.94
C PHE A 199 6.76 11.97 9.57
N LYS A 200 6.64 13.24 9.18
CA LYS A 200 7.40 14.34 9.80
C LYS A 200 7.12 14.45 11.31
N LEU A 201 5.88 14.21 11.74
CA LEU A 201 5.48 14.23 13.14
C LEU A 201 5.99 12.98 13.89
N LEU A 202 5.87 11.80 13.28
CA LEU A 202 6.34 10.54 13.87
C LEU A 202 7.86 10.49 13.99
N ARG A 203 8.59 10.93 12.95
CA ARG A 203 10.05 10.93 12.86
C ARG A 203 10.71 11.54 14.09
N HIS A 204 10.24 12.73 14.48
CA HIS A 204 10.88 13.49 15.54
C HIS A 204 10.64 12.87 16.93
N SER A 205 9.52 12.16 17.10
CA SER A 205 9.22 11.39 18.32
C SER A 205 10.01 10.09 18.36
N HIS A 206 10.10 9.42 17.21
CA HIS A 206 10.73 8.12 17.06
C HIS A 206 12.24 8.14 17.28
N ILE A 207 12.95 8.99 16.53
CA ILE A 207 14.41 9.11 16.66
C ILE A 207 14.79 9.61 18.06
N LYS A 208 13.92 10.42 18.69
CA LYS A 208 14.13 10.86 20.07
C LYS A 208 14.01 9.71 21.07
N LYS A 209 13.11 8.75 20.84
CA LYS A 209 13.01 7.52 21.65
C LYS A 209 14.28 6.69 21.46
N LEU A 210 14.67 6.47 20.21
CA LEU A 210 15.81 5.63 19.81
C LEU A 210 17.16 6.16 20.34
N LEU A 211 17.40 7.48 20.28
CA LEU A 211 18.59 8.11 20.86
C LEU A 211 18.40 8.58 22.31
N GLY A 212 17.24 8.33 22.91
CA GLY A 212 16.89 8.85 24.23
C GLY A 212 17.84 8.38 25.33
N TYR A 213 18.43 7.20 25.17
CA TYR A 213 19.43 6.65 26.08
C TYR A 213 20.82 7.31 25.92
N LEU A 214 21.20 7.66 24.69
CA LEU A 214 22.53 8.17 24.37
C LEU A 214 22.66 9.69 24.48
N VAL A 215 21.55 10.43 24.32
CA VAL A 215 21.56 11.89 24.25
C VAL A 215 20.74 12.47 25.39
N ASP A 216 21.43 12.93 26.44
CA ASP A 216 20.80 13.72 27.49
C ASP A 216 20.47 15.12 26.93
N LEU A 217 19.26 15.27 26.38
CA LEU A 217 18.75 16.50 25.73
C LEU A 217 18.46 17.63 26.74
N ARG A 218 19.28 17.76 27.78
CA ARG A 218 19.08 18.71 28.88
C ARG A 218 19.36 20.14 28.44
N THR A 219 20.37 20.37 27.61
CA THR A 219 20.77 21.71 27.16
C THR A 219 20.02 22.14 25.90
N ALA A 220 19.66 23.44 25.80
CA ALA A 220 19.05 24.00 24.59
C ALA A 220 19.95 23.89 23.34
N ARG A 221 21.28 23.86 23.54
CA ARG A 221 22.28 23.67 22.48
C ARG A 221 22.15 22.27 21.85
N ASP A 222 22.02 21.24 22.68
CA ASP A 222 21.94 19.84 22.23
C ASP A 222 20.62 19.58 21.51
N LYS A 223 19.51 20.16 21.99
CA LYS A 223 18.22 20.13 21.26
C LYS A 223 18.32 20.72 19.86
N ARG A 224 19.06 21.82 19.68
CA ARG A 224 19.28 22.42 18.35
C ARG A 224 20.15 21.53 17.46
N ARG A 225 21.23 20.95 18.01
CA ARG A 225 22.11 20.03 17.27
C ARG A 225 21.37 18.76 16.86
N PHE A 226 20.58 18.17 17.74
CA PHE A 226 19.74 17.02 17.43
C PHE A 226 18.72 17.32 16.34
N LYS A 227 18.02 18.46 16.43
CA LYS A 227 17.09 18.88 15.36
C LYS A 227 17.81 19.07 14.03
N LYS A 228 19.04 19.57 14.04
CA LYS A 228 19.89 19.72 12.86
C LYS A 228 20.32 18.35 12.31
N PHE A 229 20.71 17.41 13.16
CA PHE A 229 21.02 16.03 12.79
C PHE A 229 19.84 15.36 12.08
N VAL A 230 18.65 15.36 12.70
CA VAL A 230 17.46 14.70 12.15
C VAL A 230 17.03 15.30 10.81
N ARG A 231 17.11 16.63 10.68
CA ARG A 231 16.62 17.35 9.50
C ARG A 231 17.64 17.38 8.37
N ASP A 232 18.91 17.66 8.68
CA ASP A 232 19.90 18.01 7.68
C ASP A 232 20.85 16.84 7.38
N PHE A 233 21.09 15.93 8.35
CA PHE A 233 22.01 14.80 8.19
C PHE A 233 21.31 13.48 7.89
N LEU A 234 20.27 13.14 8.65
CA LEU A 234 19.55 11.87 8.48
C LEU A 234 18.57 11.90 7.28
N LEU A 235 18.12 13.10 6.89
CA LEU A 235 17.11 13.34 5.85
C LEU A 235 15.80 12.55 6.08
N ASP A 236 14.84 12.68 5.17
CA ASP A 236 13.55 11.99 5.30
C ASP A 236 13.72 10.47 5.08
N ASP A 237 14.45 10.06 4.04
CA ASP A 237 14.64 8.64 3.71
C ASP A 237 15.44 7.88 4.77
N GLY A 238 16.39 8.54 5.45
CA GLY A 238 17.24 7.85 6.42
C GLY A 238 16.51 7.56 7.73
N SER A 239 15.57 8.44 8.09
CA SER A 239 14.65 8.19 9.20
C SER A 239 13.67 7.05 8.93
N LEU A 240 13.21 6.93 7.68
CA LEU A 240 12.35 5.83 7.26
C LEU A 240 13.12 4.51 7.25
N ALA A 241 14.36 4.50 6.76
CA ALA A 241 15.19 3.30 6.78
C ALA A 241 15.44 2.83 8.21
N LEU A 242 15.80 3.71 9.14
CA LEU A 242 15.95 3.33 10.56
C LEU A 242 14.64 2.78 11.15
N TYR A 243 13.49 3.37 10.81
CA TYR A 243 12.18 2.86 11.24
C TYR A 243 11.91 1.44 10.72
N LEU A 244 12.16 1.19 9.43
CA LEU A 244 11.96 -0.13 8.83
C LEU A 244 12.93 -1.18 9.35
N LEU A 245 14.12 -0.77 9.77
CA LEU A 245 15.09 -1.68 10.36
C LEU A 245 14.81 -2.00 11.82
N GLU A 246 14.25 -1.08 12.60
CA GLU A 246 13.91 -1.32 14.01
C GLU A 246 12.95 -2.51 14.14
N GLU A 247 12.05 -2.67 13.15
CA GLU A 247 11.13 -3.80 13.07
C GLU A 247 11.83 -5.16 12.84
N VAL A 248 13.08 -5.15 12.35
CA VAL A 248 13.91 -6.35 12.16
C VAL A 248 14.82 -6.60 13.36
N ASP A 249 15.52 -5.57 13.84
CA ASP A 249 16.48 -5.67 14.95
C ASP A 249 16.65 -4.32 15.70
N GLU A 250 15.89 -4.14 16.78
CA GLU A 250 15.89 -2.90 17.58
C GLU A 250 17.28 -2.54 18.14
N GLU A 251 18.01 -3.52 18.68
CA GLU A 251 19.32 -3.30 19.33
C GLU A 251 20.39 -2.84 18.34
N THR A 252 20.46 -3.50 17.17
CA THR A 252 21.43 -3.15 16.13
C THR A 252 21.16 -1.75 15.57
N VAL A 253 19.88 -1.38 15.47
CA VAL A 253 19.45 -0.07 14.95
C VAL A 253 19.73 1.05 15.93
N GLU A 254 19.55 0.82 17.24
CA GLU A 254 19.94 1.76 18.28
C GLU A 254 21.45 2.06 18.22
N GLN A 255 22.28 1.02 18.12
CA GLN A 255 23.73 1.16 17.98
C GLN A 255 24.10 1.95 16.71
N LEU A 256 23.51 1.58 15.57
CA LEU A 256 23.74 2.25 14.29
C LEU A 256 23.35 3.74 14.33
N ALA A 257 22.19 4.06 14.91
CA ALA A 257 21.73 5.43 15.04
C ALA A 257 22.64 6.25 15.97
N GLY A 258 23.18 5.62 17.03
CA GLY A 258 24.23 6.18 17.87
C GLY A 258 25.49 6.53 17.08
N PHE A 259 26.01 5.60 16.27
CA PHE A 259 27.16 5.84 15.40
C PHE A 259 26.93 6.95 14.39
N LEU A 260 25.75 6.99 13.76
CA LEU A 260 25.38 8.06 12.82
C LEU A 260 25.39 9.44 13.50
N TYR A 261 24.91 9.52 14.74
CA TYR A 261 24.91 10.77 15.50
C TYR A 261 26.32 11.19 15.95
N LEU A 262 27.14 10.25 16.43
CA LEU A 262 28.54 10.53 16.78
C LEU A 262 29.35 10.98 15.55
N SER A 263 29.15 10.34 14.40
CA SER A 263 29.76 10.74 13.13
C SER A 263 29.35 12.15 12.71
N PHE A 264 28.06 12.49 12.87
CA PHE A 264 27.57 13.85 12.64
C PHE A 264 28.25 14.88 13.56
N LEU A 265 28.38 14.56 14.85
CA LEU A 265 29.04 15.44 15.82
C LEU A 265 30.51 15.66 15.48
N ASN A 266 31.25 14.61 15.11
CA ASN A 266 32.67 14.72 14.74
C ASN A 266 32.86 15.60 13.50
N LYS A 267 31.97 15.49 12.51
CA LYS A 267 32.04 16.29 11.28
C LYS A 267 31.67 17.76 11.48
N HIS A 268 30.92 18.08 12.53
CA HIS A 268 30.41 19.43 12.83
C HIS A 268 30.92 19.96 14.19
N ALA A 269 32.00 19.38 14.71
CA ALA A 269 32.71 19.92 15.85
C ALA A 269 33.32 21.27 15.43
N PRO A 270 33.12 22.34 16.21
CA PRO A 270 33.71 23.65 15.93
C PRO A 270 35.24 23.65 16.06
#